data_AF-A0A7G5BSZ1-F1
#
_entry.id   AF-A0A7G5BSZ1-F1
#
_cell.length_a   1.000
_cell.length_b   1.000
_cell.length_c   1.000
_cell.angle_alpha   90.00
_cell.angle_beta   90.00
_cell.angle_gamma   90.00
#
_symmetry.space_group_name_H-M   'P 1'
#
loop_
_entity.id
_entity.type
_entity.pdbx_description
1 polymer ?
#
loop_
_entity_poly.entity_id
_entity_poly.type
_entity_poly.pdbx_seq_one_letter_code
_entity_poly.pdbx_strand_id
1 'polypeptide(L)'
;MQSLVELYNYIKANPVLTLSASLVGYLIVWIYKESRTEYISNIRESIEEKTIFLLLYGRIESAILLFLKNKCPDTELKLYESFGESAHLLSNQIRHIFIDTTNDDNTKFPLILTLVQAEIYKLRNQLDEAMQENKMDSVEKFITSLIAPMKPISYLIFFCLIAFISFISFNQSTTWFDRMNIICFSISFTFGIMVFAIFSKEFINNKIKKRSRYFMFCIITISIAPFISLIFVDISLISIVIQASMIYLVDKRGKNNRSIEAVQVGNNFR
;
A
#
# COMPACT_ATOMS: atom_id res chain seq x y z
N MET A 1 44.97 -5.94 12.55
CA MET A 1 45.15 -7.40 12.42
C MET A 1 44.71 -8.17 13.66
N GLN A 2 44.99 -7.70 14.89
CA GLN A 2 44.51 -8.34 16.13
C GLN A 2 42.97 -8.47 16.21
N SER A 3 42.22 -7.46 15.74
CA SER A 3 40.75 -7.47 15.72
C SER A 3 40.13 -8.58 14.84
N LEU A 4 40.77 -8.96 13.74
CA LEU A 4 40.29 -10.04 12.86
C LEU A 4 40.56 -11.43 13.46
N VAL A 5 41.68 -11.58 14.17
CA VAL A 5 42.03 -12.84 14.86
C VAL A 5 41.13 -13.07 16.07
N GLU A 6 40.80 -12.01 16.82
CA GLU A 6 39.82 -12.07 17.90
C GLU A 6 38.42 -12.41 17.38
N LEU A 7 37.98 -11.78 16.28
CA LEU A 7 36.71 -12.11 15.63
C LEU A 7 36.68 -13.58 15.19
N TYR A 8 37.75 -14.08 14.59
CA TYR A 8 37.88 -15.47 14.15
C TYR A 8 37.80 -16.47 15.33
N ASN A 9 38.48 -16.17 16.44
CA ASN A 9 38.42 -17.01 17.64
C ASN A 9 37.02 -16.98 18.28
N TYR A 10 36.32 -15.84 18.25
CA TYR A 10 34.94 -15.73 18.72
C TYR A 10 33.96 -16.52 17.86
N ILE A 11 34.13 -16.46 16.53
CA ILE A 11 33.32 -17.22 15.56
C ILE A 11 33.49 -18.73 15.78
N LYS A 12 34.73 -19.17 16.01
CA LYS A 12 35.04 -20.58 16.28
C LYS A 12 34.47 -21.06 17.63
N ALA A 13 34.42 -20.19 18.64
CA ALA A 13 33.89 -20.52 19.95
C ALA A 13 32.35 -20.68 19.97
N ASN A 14 31.62 -19.96 19.11
CA ASN A 14 30.16 -20.00 19.06
C ASN A 14 29.64 -20.07 17.60
N PRO A 15 29.74 -21.25 16.95
CA PRO A 15 29.36 -21.41 15.55
C PRO A 15 27.87 -21.16 15.30
N VAL A 16 27.01 -21.52 16.27
CA VAL A 16 25.54 -21.34 16.17
C VAL A 16 25.17 -19.85 16.14
N LEU A 17 25.77 -19.04 17.03
CA LEU A 17 25.51 -17.61 17.08
C LEU A 17 26.00 -16.91 15.81
N THR A 18 27.20 -17.28 15.33
CA THR A 18 27.75 -16.68 14.10
C THR A 18 26.89 -17.00 12.89
N LEU A 19 26.42 -18.25 12.76
CA LEU A 19 25.54 -18.67 11.67
C LEU A 19 24.18 -17.96 11.72
N SER A 20 23.63 -17.76 12.92
CA SER A 20 22.40 -16.99 13.09
C SER A 20 22.57 -15.51 12.71
N ALA A 21 23.69 -14.90 13.10
CA ALA A 21 23.99 -13.51 12.80
C ALA A 21 24.24 -13.29 11.29
N SER A 22 24.95 -14.21 10.63
CA SER A 22 25.19 -14.13 9.18
C SER A 22 23.89 -14.31 8.38
N LEU A 23 22.99 -15.18 8.83
CA LEU A 23 21.67 -15.36 8.23
C LEU A 23 20.81 -14.10 8.36
N VAL A 24 20.79 -13.46 9.54
CA VAL A 24 20.11 -12.17 9.74
C VAL A 24 20.72 -11.08 8.85
N GLY A 25 22.04 -10.99 8.77
CA GLY A 25 22.73 -10.04 7.90
C GLY A 25 22.39 -10.24 6.43
N TYR A 26 22.37 -11.49 5.96
CA TYR A 26 21.94 -11.83 4.60
C TYR A 26 20.49 -11.40 4.34
N LEU A 27 19.56 -11.69 5.26
CA LEU A 27 18.16 -11.29 5.14
C LEU A 27 17.99 -9.77 5.07
N ILE A 28 18.73 -9.00 5.86
CA ILE A 28 18.69 -7.53 5.84
C ILE A 28 19.15 -7.01 4.48
N VAL A 29 20.27 -7.51 3.95
CA VAL A 29 20.80 -7.12 2.63
C VAL A 29 19.82 -7.51 1.52
N TRP A 30 19.23 -8.70 1.61
CA TRP A 30 18.26 -9.19 0.64
C TRP A 30 16.99 -8.33 0.63
N ILE A 31 16.39 -8.05 1.80
CA ILE A 31 15.21 -7.19 1.94
C ILE A 31 15.51 -5.78 1.44
N TYR A 32 16.68 -5.24 1.75
CA TYR A 32 17.10 -3.92 1.26
C TYR A 32 17.10 -3.88 -0.28
N LYS A 33 17.72 -4.89 -0.90
CA LYS A 33 17.80 -4.99 -2.36
C LYS A 33 16.42 -5.12 -2.99
N GLU A 34 15.57 -6.00 -2.45
CA GLU A 34 14.23 -6.24 -2.97
C GLU A 34 13.34 -5.00 -2.87
N SER A 35 13.30 -4.39 -1.69
CA SER A 35 12.50 -3.18 -1.42
C SER A 35 12.94 -2.00 -2.29
N ARG A 36 14.24 -1.89 -2.58
CA ARG A 36 14.77 -0.86 -3.49
C ARG A 36 14.31 -1.11 -4.93
N THR A 37 14.38 -2.35 -5.39
CA THR A 37 13.90 -2.73 -6.74
C THR A 37 12.42 -2.38 -6.91
N GLU A 38 11.59 -2.76 -5.93
CA GLU A 38 10.15 -2.50 -5.94
C GLU A 38 9.82 -1.00 -5.90
N TYR A 39 10.57 -0.21 -5.14
CA TYR A 39 10.40 1.25 -5.12
C TYR A 39 10.70 1.87 -6.49
N ILE A 40 11.78 1.45 -7.13
CA ILE A 40 12.18 1.95 -8.46
C ILE A 40 11.16 1.51 -9.53
N SER A 41 10.66 0.27 -9.48
CA SER A 41 9.66 -0.21 -10.44
C SER A 41 8.35 0.55 -10.29
N ASN A 42 7.85 0.76 -9.06
CA ASN A 42 6.62 1.51 -8.81
C ASN A 42 6.70 2.96 -9.32
N ILE A 43 7.84 3.63 -9.16
CA ILE A 43 8.03 4.98 -9.71
C ILE A 43 7.96 4.94 -11.24
N ARG A 44 8.68 3.99 -11.86
CA ARG A 44 8.71 3.85 -13.31
C ARG A 44 7.32 3.58 -13.87
N GLU A 45 6.58 2.64 -13.28
CA GLU A 45 5.20 2.33 -13.65
C GLU A 45 4.30 3.56 -13.51
N SER A 46 4.41 4.32 -12.42
CA SER A 46 3.58 5.53 -12.23
C SER A 46 3.85 6.62 -13.29
N ILE A 47 5.09 6.74 -13.76
CA ILE A 47 5.47 7.70 -14.80
C ILE A 47 4.97 7.21 -16.16
N GLU A 48 5.13 5.92 -16.44
CA GLU A 48 4.68 5.29 -17.68
C GLU A 48 3.15 5.38 -17.81
N GLU A 49 2.42 5.07 -16.74
CA GLU A 49 0.96 5.21 -16.67
C GLU A 49 0.52 6.65 -16.97
N LYS A 50 1.09 7.66 -16.29
CA LYS A 50 0.80 9.08 -16.54
C LYS A 50 1.13 9.50 -17.97
N THR A 51 2.21 8.96 -18.55
CA THR A 51 2.63 9.25 -19.94
C THR A 51 1.62 8.68 -20.95
N ILE A 52 1.15 7.45 -20.73
CA ILE A 52 0.11 6.82 -21.55
C ILE A 52 -1.20 7.64 -21.47
N PHE A 53 -1.61 8.05 -20.27
CA PHE A 53 -2.78 8.91 -20.12
C PHE A 53 -2.64 10.22 -20.89
N LEU A 54 -1.49 10.88 -20.81
CA LEU A 54 -1.25 12.14 -21.51
C LEU A 54 -1.30 11.98 -23.03
N LEU A 55 -0.77 10.88 -23.57
CA LEU A 55 -0.87 10.56 -25.00
C LEU A 55 -2.32 10.34 -25.45
N LEU A 56 -3.12 9.62 -24.66
CA LEU A 56 -4.52 9.36 -24.96
C LEU A 56 -5.37 10.63 -24.90
N TYR A 57 -5.23 11.43 -23.84
CA TYR A 57 -5.92 12.72 -23.76
C TYR A 57 -5.48 13.68 -24.87
N GLY A 58 -4.20 13.69 -25.27
CA GLY A 58 -3.72 14.46 -26.41
C GLY A 58 -4.31 14.00 -27.75
N ARG A 59 -4.54 12.70 -27.94
CA ARG A 59 -5.25 12.16 -29.13
C ARG A 59 -6.71 12.61 -29.15
N ILE A 60 -7.38 12.57 -28.01
CA ILE A 60 -8.77 13.06 -27.85
C ILE A 60 -8.85 14.57 -28.15
N GLU A 61 -7.95 15.37 -27.56
CA GLU A 61 -7.87 16.81 -27.80
C GLU A 61 -7.69 17.10 -29.30
N SER A 62 -6.77 16.41 -29.95
CA SER A 62 -6.50 16.55 -31.39
C SER A 62 -7.73 16.20 -32.23
N ALA A 63 -8.46 15.14 -31.86
CA ALA A 63 -9.68 14.73 -32.55
C ALA A 63 -10.81 15.75 -32.38
N ILE A 64 -11.00 16.30 -31.17
CA ILE A 64 -12.01 17.34 -30.89
C ILE A 64 -11.69 18.61 -31.68
N LEU A 65 -10.43 19.04 -31.70
CA LEU A 65 -9.99 20.21 -32.44
C LEU A 65 -10.18 20.05 -33.95
N LEU A 66 -9.89 18.87 -34.49
CA LEU A 66 -10.12 18.55 -35.90
C LEU A 66 -11.61 18.60 -36.27
N PHE A 67 -12.47 18.06 -35.42
CA PHE A 67 -13.92 18.11 -35.59
C PHE A 67 -14.48 19.54 -35.50
N LEU A 68 -14.02 20.33 -34.53
CA LEU A 68 -14.42 21.74 -34.37
C LEU A 68 -13.98 22.60 -35.56
N LYS A 69 -12.79 22.34 -36.12
CA LYS A 69 -12.24 23.07 -37.25
C LYS A 69 -12.91 22.72 -38.57
N ASN A 70 -13.09 21.42 -38.83
CA ASN A 70 -13.70 20.89 -40.04
C ASN A 70 -14.79 19.89 -39.65
N LYS A 71 -16.05 20.31 -39.72
CA LYS A 71 -17.21 19.45 -39.49
C LYS A 71 -17.46 18.56 -40.71
N CYS A 72 -16.67 17.51 -40.84
CA CYS A 72 -16.81 16.49 -41.88
C CYS A 72 -17.18 15.14 -41.23
N PRO A 73 -17.91 14.27 -41.94
CA PRO A 73 -18.23 12.94 -41.41
C PRO A 73 -16.98 12.12 -41.07
N ASP A 74 -15.89 12.29 -41.81
CA ASP A 74 -14.61 11.63 -41.54
C ASP A 74 -13.94 12.09 -40.23
N THR A 75 -14.10 13.37 -39.85
CA THR A 75 -13.52 13.90 -38.60
C THR A 75 -14.38 13.51 -37.40
N GLU A 76 -15.70 13.39 -37.60
CA GLU A 76 -16.63 12.89 -36.61
C GLU A 76 -16.38 11.40 -36.30
N LEU A 77 -16.16 10.57 -37.32
CA LEU A 77 -15.84 9.16 -37.14
C LEU A 77 -14.53 8.97 -36.37
N LYS A 78 -13.49 9.75 -36.70
CA LYS A 78 -12.21 9.74 -35.96
C LYS A 78 -12.35 10.18 -34.51
N LEU A 79 -13.29 11.08 -34.23
CA LEU A 79 -13.60 11.52 -32.87
C LEU A 79 -14.23 10.37 -32.07
N TYR A 80 -15.25 9.71 -32.63
CA TYR A 80 -15.88 8.55 -31.98
C TYR A 80 -14.93 7.38 -31.77
N GLU A 81 -14.07 7.10 -32.75
CA GLU A 81 -13.05 6.05 -32.64
C GLU A 81 -12.06 6.37 -31.50
N SER A 82 -11.54 7.61 -31.46
CA SER A 82 -10.60 8.03 -30.42
C SER A 82 -11.23 8.03 -29.02
N PHE A 83 -12.51 8.41 -28.90
CA PHE A 83 -13.25 8.33 -27.65
C PHE A 83 -13.59 6.89 -27.26
N GLY A 84 -13.95 6.04 -28.22
CA GLY A 84 -14.29 4.63 -28.00
C GLY A 84 -13.09 3.83 -27.49
N GLU A 85 -11.93 3.98 -28.12
CA GLU A 85 -10.67 3.35 -27.67
C GLU A 85 -10.28 3.80 -26.26
N SER A 86 -10.53 5.07 -25.93
CA SER A 86 -10.12 5.68 -24.66
C SER A 86 -11.20 5.65 -23.57
N ALA A 87 -12.39 5.11 -23.86
CA ALA A 87 -13.57 5.23 -22.99
C ALA A 87 -13.41 4.63 -21.59
N HIS A 88 -12.55 3.61 -21.45
CA HIS A 88 -12.25 2.94 -20.19
C HIS A 88 -11.29 3.72 -19.28
N LEU A 89 -10.59 4.71 -19.84
CA LEU A 89 -9.55 5.52 -19.17
C LEU A 89 -9.99 6.96 -18.91
N LEU A 90 -11.11 7.37 -19.52
CA LEU A 90 -11.72 8.68 -19.31
C LEU A 90 -12.37 8.79 -17.94
N SER A 91 -12.36 10.00 -17.38
CA SER A 91 -13.14 10.28 -16.18
C SER A 91 -14.65 10.11 -16.45
N ASN A 92 -15.39 9.64 -15.44
CA ASN A 92 -16.84 9.48 -15.56
C ASN A 92 -17.54 10.77 -16.02
N GLN A 93 -17.01 11.93 -15.61
CA GLN A 93 -17.53 13.25 -16.00
C GLN A 93 -17.39 13.48 -17.51
N ILE A 94 -16.20 13.25 -18.08
CA ILE A 94 -15.97 13.41 -19.52
C ILE A 94 -16.82 12.41 -20.31
N ARG A 95 -16.95 11.18 -19.82
CA ARG A 95 -17.75 10.13 -20.47
C ARG A 95 -19.25 10.47 -20.49
N HIS A 96 -19.80 10.94 -19.38
CA HIS A 96 -21.21 11.36 -19.32
C HIS A 96 -21.48 12.55 -20.23
N ILE A 97 -20.62 13.57 -20.19
CA ILE A 97 -20.79 14.75 -21.05
C ILE A 97 -20.69 14.35 -22.53
N PHE A 98 -19.78 13.46 -22.92
CA PHE A 98 -19.67 12.99 -24.30
C PHE A 98 -20.94 12.28 -24.80
N ILE A 99 -21.53 11.41 -23.97
CA ILE A 99 -22.80 10.72 -24.29
C ILE A 99 -23.95 11.74 -24.39
N ASP A 100 -23.98 12.74 -23.52
CA ASP A 100 -25.01 13.79 -23.53
C ASP A 100 -24.82 14.80 -24.69
N THR A 101 -23.62 14.85 -25.27
CA THR A 101 -23.27 15.73 -26.41
C THR A 101 -23.46 15.05 -27.76
N THR A 102 -23.51 13.72 -27.78
CA THR A 102 -23.85 12.95 -28.99
C THR A 102 -25.35 12.94 -29.26
N ASN A 103 -26.17 13.12 -28.23
CA ASN A 103 -27.62 13.16 -28.32
C ASN A 103 -28.21 14.55 -28.56
N ASP A 104 -27.42 15.62 -28.40
CA ASP A 104 -27.89 17.00 -28.32
C ASP A 104 -26.92 17.92 -29.07
N ASP A 105 -27.43 19.00 -29.68
CA ASP A 105 -26.70 19.87 -30.62
C ASP A 105 -25.22 20.11 -30.25
N ASN A 106 -24.34 20.03 -31.27
CA ASN A 106 -22.86 20.13 -31.30
C ASN A 106 -22.18 21.27 -30.49
N THR A 107 -22.95 22.05 -29.75
CA THR A 107 -22.60 23.19 -28.91
C THR A 107 -21.81 22.82 -27.64
N LYS A 108 -21.84 21.56 -27.17
CA LYS A 108 -21.14 21.15 -25.92
C LYS A 108 -19.72 20.61 -26.13
N PHE A 109 -19.26 20.41 -27.37
CA PHE A 109 -17.88 19.99 -27.68
C PHE A 109 -16.78 20.93 -27.17
N PRO A 110 -16.95 22.27 -27.22
CA PRO A 110 -16.00 23.20 -26.59
C PRO A 110 -15.85 22.99 -25.08
N LEU A 111 -16.92 22.56 -24.38
CA LEU A 111 -16.88 22.28 -22.95
C LEU A 111 -16.15 20.97 -22.65
N ILE A 112 -16.31 19.96 -23.51
CA ILE A 112 -15.49 18.72 -23.43
C ILE A 112 -14.02 19.05 -23.66
N LEU A 113 -13.71 19.91 -24.64
CA LEU A 113 -12.34 20.33 -24.93
C LEU A 113 -11.69 21.00 -23.72
N THR A 114 -12.38 21.94 -23.05
CA THR A 114 -11.82 22.62 -21.87
C THR A 114 -11.60 21.66 -20.69
N LEU A 115 -12.48 20.67 -20.49
CA LEU A 115 -12.29 19.64 -19.48
C LEU A 115 -11.10 18.73 -19.79
N VAL A 116 -10.95 18.31 -21.05
CA VAL A 116 -9.80 17.52 -21.52
C VAL A 116 -8.51 18.32 -21.32
N GLN A 117 -8.48 19.59 -21.72
CA GLN A 117 -7.32 20.46 -21.54
C GLN A 117 -6.96 20.68 -20.06
N ALA A 118 -7.95 20.83 -19.19
CA ALA A 118 -7.73 20.91 -17.75
C ALA A 118 -7.11 19.63 -17.19
N GLU A 119 -7.58 18.45 -17.63
CA GLU A 119 -7.00 17.17 -17.19
C GLU A 119 -5.59 16.96 -17.77
N ILE A 120 -5.33 17.35 -19.02
CA ILE A 120 -3.99 17.34 -19.62
C ILE A 120 -3.04 18.24 -18.83
N TYR A 121 -3.45 19.47 -18.51
CA TYR A 121 -2.62 20.41 -17.76
C TYR A 121 -2.29 19.86 -16.36
N LYS A 122 -3.29 19.28 -15.69
CA LYS A 122 -3.11 18.63 -14.39
C LYS A 122 -2.17 17.42 -14.48
N LEU A 123 -2.35 16.54 -15.47
CA LEU A 123 -1.48 15.39 -15.70
C LEU A 123 -0.05 15.83 -16.02
N ARG A 124 0.11 16.89 -16.82
CA ARG A 124 1.41 17.45 -17.20
C ARG A 124 2.11 18.05 -16.00
N ASN A 125 1.43 18.83 -15.16
CA ASN A 125 2.00 19.32 -13.91
C ASN A 125 2.40 18.18 -12.98
N GLN A 126 1.57 17.15 -12.84
CA GLN A 126 1.91 15.96 -12.02
C GLN A 126 3.05 15.12 -12.60
N LEU A 127 3.25 15.16 -13.92
CA LEU A 127 4.34 14.49 -14.61
C LEU A 127 5.63 15.32 -14.47
N ASP A 128 5.54 16.63 -14.65
CA ASP A 128 6.63 17.58 -14.47
C ASP A 128 7.08 17.60 -13.01
N GLU A 129 6.16 17.56 -12.04
CA GLU A 129 6.47 17.36 -10.61
C GLU A 129 7.16 16.02 -10.39
N ALA A 130 6.67 14.91 -10.96
CA ALA A 130 7.33 13.60 -10.82
C ALA A 130 8.70 13.54 -11.54
N MET A 131 8.88 14.31 -12.62
CA MET A 131 10.14 14.44 -13.36
C MET A 131 11.11 15.42 -12.68
N GLN A 132 10.60 16.46 -12.03
CA GLN A 132 11.36 17.45 -11.25
C GLN A 132 11.75 16.89 -9.90
N GLU A 133 10.87 16.18 -9.19
CA GLU A 133 11.28 15.29 -8.09
C GLU A 133 12.34 14.33 -8.60
N ASN A 134 12.29 13.91 -9.87
CA ASN A 134 13.35 13.11 -10.44
C ASN A 134 14.68 13.85 -10.71
N LYS A 135 14.63 15.16 -10.97
CA LYS A 135 15.78 16.01 -11.36
C LYS A 135 16.35 16.87 -10.23
N MET A 136 15.57 17.21 -9.19
CA MET A 136 16.05 17.95 -8.02
C MET A 136 17.03 17.08 -7.21
N ASP A 137 18.16 17.70 -6.92
CA ASP A 137 19.44 17.10 -6.62
C ASP A 137 19.48 16.03 -5.51
N SER A 138 19.98 14.87 -5.93
CA SER A 138 20.89 13.89 -5.29
C SER A 138 20.78 13.55 -3.80
N VAL A 139 20.49 14.46 -2.87
CA VAL A 139 20.57 14.19 -1.43
C VAL A 139 19.22 13.72 -0.88
N GLU A 140 18.13 14.41 -1.16
CA GLU A 140 16.81 14.04 -0.63
C GLU A 140 16.31 12.73 -1.25
N LYS A 141 16.58 12.48 -2.55
CA LYS A 141 16.33 11.20 -3.22
C LYS A 141 17.25 10.09 -2.73
N PHE A 142 18.51 10.38 -2.43
CA PHE A 142 19.40 9.40 -1.80
C PHE A 142 18.88 9.04 -0.42
N ILE A 143 18.52 10.03 0.40
CA ILE A 143 17.94 9.83 1.73
C ILE A 143 16.61 9.07 1.64
N THR A 144 15.67 9.46 0.79
CA THR A 144 14.38 8.76 0.64
C THR A 144 14.54 7.37 0.02
N SER A 145 15.46 7.16 -0.93
CA SER A 145 15.77 5.82 -1.45
C SER A 145 16.53 4.94 -0.46
N LEU A 146 17.22 5.51 0.53
CA LEU A 146 17.74 4.78 1.69
C LEU A 146 16.65 4.51 2.74
N ILE A 147 15.75 5.46 3.00
CA ILE A 147 14.71 5.37 4.03
C ILE A 147 13.54 4.47 3.59
N ALA A 148 13.20 4.45 2.29
CA ALA A 148 12.15 3.59 1.76
C ALA A 148 12.36 2.10 2.11
N PRO A 149 13.55 1.50 1.86
CA PRO A 149 13.86 0.14 2.29
C PRO A 149 14.12 0.02 3.81
N MET A 150 14.32 1.12 4.54
CA MET A 150 14.44 1.05 6.01
C MET A 150 13.14 0.67 6.71
N LYS A 151 11.97 0.88 6.11
CA LYS A 151 10.69 0.47 6.74
C LYS A 151 10.64 -1.05 7.00
N PRO A 152 10.77 -1.93 6.01
CA PRO A 152 10.79 -3.38 6.27
C PRO A 152 11.97 -3.81 7.15
N ILE A 153 13.13 -3.17 7.01
CA ILE A 153 14.29 -3.43 7.87
C ILE A 153 14.00 -3.07 9.33
N SER A 154 13.33 -1.94 9.59
CA SER A 154 12.93 -1.53 10.94
C SER A 154 11.94 -2.51 11.56
N TYR A 155 11.02 -3.08 10.79
CA TYR A 155 10.12 -4.12 11.27
C TYR A 155 10.89 -5.40 11.62
N LEU A 156 11.87 -5.79 10.80
CA LEU A 156 12.71 -6.95 11.07
C LEU A 156 13.55 -6.75 12.33
N ILE A 157 14.22 -5.59 12.47
CA ILE A 157 15.00 -5.25 13.66
C ILE A 157 14.10 -5.26 14.90
N PHE A 158 12.92 -4.66 14.80
CA PHE A 158 11.94 -4.63 15.88
C PHE A 158 11.48 -6.04 16.28
N PHE A 159 11.24 -6.92 15.30
CA PHE A 159 10.91 -8.32 15.55
C PHE A 159 12.06 -9.08 16.22
N CYS A 160 13.30 -8.88 15.74
CA CYS A 160 14.50 -9.46 16.35
C CYS A 160 14.68 -8.99 17.80
N LEU A 161 14.40 -7.71 18.10
CA LEU A 161 14.46 -7.19 19.47
C LEU A 161 13.42 -7.84 20.36
N ILE A 162 12.16 -7.94 19.92
CA ILE A 162 11.11 -8.63 20.69
C ILE A 162 11.49 -10.09 20.92
N ALA A 163 11.96 -10.79 19.88
CA ALA A 163 12.38 -12.19 19.98
C ALA A 163 13.54 -12.35 20.98
N PHE A 164 14.51 -11.45 20.94
CA PHE A 164 15.66 -11.46 21.85
C PHE A 164 15.26 -11.21 23.31
N ILE A 165 14.44 -10.19 23.57
CA ILE A 165 13.91 -9.91 24.91
C ILE A 165 13.11 -11.10 25.43
N SER A 166 12.22 -11.65 24.57
CA SER A 166 11.40 -12.80 24.92
C SER A 166 12.24 -14.04 25.22
N PHE A 167 13.33 -14.25 24.49
CA PHE A 167 14.26 -15.35 24.73
C PHE A 167 14.99 -15.20 26.08
N ILE A 168 15.43 -13.98 26.44
CA ILE A 168 16.02 -13.72 27.75
C ILE A 168 15.01 -14.02 28.86
N SER A 169 13.80 -13.46 28.76
CA SER A 169 12.73 -13.68 29.75
C SER A 169 12.36 -15.17 29.85
N PHE A 170 12.32 -15.88 28.73
CA PHE A 170 12.04 -17.32 28.70
C PHE A 170 13.09 -18.12 29.47
N ASN A 171 14.38 -17.79 29.31
CA ASN A 171 15.46 -18.49 30.04
C ASN A 171 15.49 -18.17 31.54
N GLN A 172 15.03 -16.98 31.93
CA GLN A 172 14.95 -16.57 33.34
C GLN A 172 13.73 -17.14 34.06
N SER A 173 12.69 -17.53 33.30
CA SER A 173 11.46 -18.07 33.88
C SER A 173 11.63 -19.49 34.43
N THR A 174 11.12 -19.69 35.64
CA THR A 174 11.23 -20.94 36.39
C THR A 174 10.06 -21.87 36.13
N THR A 175 8.87 -21.33 35.86
CA THR A 175 7.66 -22.15 35.63
C THR A 175 7.35 -22.29 34.13
N TRP A 176 6.74 -23.42 33.77
CA TRP A 176 6.27 -23.64 32.39
C TRP A 176 5.13 -22.69 32.00
N PHE A 177 4.32 -22.26 32.98
CA PHE A 177 3.23 -21.31 32.75
C PHE A 177 3.76 -19.93 32.35
N ASP A 178 4.80 -19.43 33.02
CA ASP A 178 5.43 -18.16 32.68
C ASP A 178 6.06 -18.21 31.28
N ARG A 179 6.70 -19.33 30.93
CA ARG A 179 7.25 -19.57 29.58
C ARG A 179 6.19 -19.48 28.50
N MET A 180 5.04 -20.11 28.73
CA MET A 180 3.92 -20.06 27.81
C MET A 180 3.39 -18.63 27.67
N ASN A 181 3.23 -17.90 28.79
CA ASN A 181 2.80 -16.51 28.78
C ASN A 181 3.78 -15.59 28.05
N ILE A 182 5.10 -15.80 28.18
CA ILE A 182 6.11 -15.05 27.44
C ILE A 182 5.96 -15.28 25.93
N ILE A 183 5.79 -16.53 25.50
CA ILE A 183 5.56 -16.85 24.07
C ILE A 183 4.26 -16.20 23.58
N CYS A 184 3.18 -16.31 24.36
CA CYS A 184 1.90 -15.69 24.04
C CYS A 184 2.02 -14.16 23.93
N PHE A 185 2.79 -13.54 24.82
CA PHE A 185 3.08 -12.12 24.79
C PHE A 185 3.82 -11.74 23.50
N SER A 186 4.90 -12.43 23.14
CA SER A 186 5.66 -12.15 21.92
C SER A 186 4.79 -12.21 20.66
N ILE A 187 3.95 -13.25 20.56
CA ILE A 187 3.05 -13.44 19.42
C ILE A 187 1.97 -12.36 19.39
N SER A 188 1.31 -12.10 20.52
CA SER A 188 0.25 -11.08 20.61
C SER A 188 0.79 -9.68 20.28
N PHE A 189 1.97 -9.35 20.79
CA PHE A 189 2.59 -8.04 20.61
C PHE A 189 3.05 -7.81 19.16
N THR A 190 3.71 -8.80 18.55
CA THR A 190 4.10 -8.72 17.14
C THR A 190 2.88 -8.63 16.22
N PHE A 191 1.84 -9.43 16.49
CA PHE A 191 0.61 -9.39 15.71
C PHE A 191 -0.15 -8.06 15.84
N GLY A 192 -0.34 -7.56 17.07
CA GLY A 192 -1.05 -6.31 17.29
C GLY A 192 -0.37 -5.10 16.64
N ILE A 193 0.96 -5.05 16.66
CA ILE A 193 1.73 -3.99 16.00
C ILE A 193 1.62 -4.08 14.48
N MET A 194 1.65 -5.28 13.91
CA MET A 194 1.48 -5.47 12.48
C MET A 194 0.10 -4.99 12.02
N VAL A 195 -0.95 -5.34 12.77
CA VAL A 195 -2.33 -4.86 12.50
C VAL A 195 -2.42 -3.34 12.63
N PHE A 196 -1.81 -2.76 13.66
CA PHE A 196 -1.77 -1.31 13.85
C PHE A 196 -1.06 -0.58 12.71
N ALA A 197 0.07 -1.12 12.22
CA ALA A 197 0.83 -0.55 11.11
C ALA A 197 0.02 -0.56 9.81
N ILE A 198 -0.63 -1.70 9.49
CA ILE A 198 -1.50 -1.82 8.31
C ILE A 198 -2.67 -0.84 8.41
N PHE A 199 -3.32 -0.77 9.57
CA PHE A 199 -4.44 0.13 9.80
C PHE A 199 -4.02 1.60 9.67
N SER A 200 -2.89 1.99 10.25
CA SER A 200 -2.37 3.35 10.15
C SER A 200 -2.10 3.75 8.70
N LYS A 201 -1.51 2.84 7.90
CA LYS A 201 -1.30 3.06 6.46
C LYS A 201 -2.61 3.24 5.70
N GLU A 202 -3.60 2.38 5.95
CA GLU A 202 -4.92 2.48 5.30
C GLU A 202 -5.68 3.75 5.73
N PHE A 203 -5.53 4.18 6.98
CA PHE A 203 -6.16 5.39 7.54
C PHE A 203 -5.63 6.65 6.87
N ILE A 204 -4.29 6.80 6.78
CA ILE A 204 -3.63 7.92 6.10
C ILE A 204 -4.07 8.01 4.63
N ASN A 205 -4.20 6.87 3.95
CA ASN A 205 -4.63 6.81 2.55
C ASN A 205 -6.15 7.04 2.36
N ASN A 206 -6.89 7.42 3.40
CA ASN A 206 -8.35 7.63 3.40
C ASN A 206 -9.18 6.42 2.91
N LYS A 207 -8.59 5.24 2.73
CA LYS A 207 -9.29 4.03 2.27
C LYS A 207 -10.26 3.48 3.33
N ILE A 208 -10.08 3.85 4.60
CA ILE A 208 -10.90 3.41 5.74
C ILE A 208 -12.20 4.21 5.90
N LYS A 209 -12.35 5.39 5.27
CA LYS A 209 -13.53 6.26 5.43
C LYS A 209 -14.87 5.58 5.09
N LYS A 210 -14.85 4.49 4.31
CA LYS A 210 -16.04 3.70 3.95
C LYS A 210 -16.33 2.50 4.87
N ARG A 211 -15.51 2.21 5.89
CA ARG A 211 -15.72 1.04 6.78
C ARG A 211 -16.57 1.39 8.01
N SER A 212 -17.39 0.43 8.45
CA SER A 212 -18.29 0.57 9.60
C SER A 212 -17.52 0.88 10.91
N ARG A 213 -18.13 1.68 11.81
CA ARG A 213 -17.61 1.97 13.16
C ARG A 213 -17.23 0.69 13.93
N TYR A 214 -17.98 -0.39 13.71
CA TYR A 214 -17.69 -1.70 14.31
C TYR A 214 -16.35 -2.28 13.88
N PHE A 215 -16.00 -2.14 12.59
CA PHE A 215 -14.73 -2.62 12.06
C PHE A 215 -13.56 -1.84 12.65
N MET A 216 -13.71 -0.52 12.81
CA MET A 216 -12.71 0.30 13.50
C MET A 216 -12.53 -0.13 14.96
N PHE A 217 -13.63 -0.40 15.67
CA PHE A 217 -13.58 -0.91 17.04
C PHE A 217 -12.79 -2.21 17.13
N CYS A 218 -13.09 -3.22 16.31
CA CYS A 218 -12.36 -4.49 16.31
C CYS A 218 -10.85 -4.32 16.07
N ILE A 219 -10.46 -3.47 15.13
CA ILE A 219 -9.03 -3.22 14.84
C ILE A 219 -8.33 -2.52 16.01
N ILE A 220 -8.97 -1.51 16.60
CA ILE A 220 -8.42 -0.81 17.76
C ILE A 220 -8.25 -1.80 18.92
N THR A 221 -9.23 -2.66 19.17
CA THR A 221 -9.12 -3.68 20.22
C THR A 221 -7.97 -4.66 19.96
N ILE A 222 -7.81 -5.15 18.73
CA ILE A 222 -6.69 -6.05 18.37
C ILE A 222 -5.34 -5.35 18.61
N SER A 223 -5.25 -4.07 18.27
CA SER A 223 -4.02 -3.27 18.37
C SER A 223 -3.66 -2.95 19.82
N ILE A 224 -4.66 -2.70 20.69
CA ILE A 224 -4.46 -2.33 22.10
C ILE A 224 -4.31 -3.57 23.01
N ALA A 225 -4.92 -4.69 22.66
CA ALA A 225 -4.85 -5.94 23.44
C ALA A 225 -3.45 -6.34 23.93
N PRO A 226 -2.36 -6.26 23.14
CA PRO A 226 -1.04 -6.66 23.62
C PRO A 226 -0.42 -5.67 24.61
N PHE A 227 -0.86 -4.41 24.64
CA PHE A 227 -0.40 -3.41 25.61
C PHE A 227 -0.93 -3.69 27.01
N ILE A 228 -2.08 -4.34 27.14
CA ILE A 228 -2.61 -4.80 28.44
C ILE A 228 -1.63 -5.82 29.05
N SER A 229 -1.04 -6.66 28.22
CA SER A 229 -0.07 -7.68 28.64
C SER A 229 1.32 -7.13 28.97
N LEU A 230 1.61 -5.86 28.68
CA LEU A 230 2.84 -5.19 29.16
C LEU A 230 2.79 -4.92 30.67
N ILE A 231 1.59 -4.71 31.23
CA ILE A 231 1.42 -4.42 32.66
C ILE A 231 1.47 -5.72 33.47
N PHE A 232 0.86 -6.79 32.95
CA PHE A 232 0.85 -8.11 33.57
C PHE A 232 1.06 -9.18 32.50
N VAL A 233 2.27 -9.76 32.48
CA VAL A 233 2.64 -10.83 31.52
C VAL A 233 1.73 -12.06 31.68
N ASP A 234 1.22 -12.29 32.89
CA ASP A 234 0.30 -13.39 33.22
C ASP A 234 -1.04 -13.32 32.46
N ILE A 235 -1.38 -12.15 31.93
CA ILE A 235 -2.63 -11.89 31.18
C ILE A 235 -2.40 -12.02 29.66
N SER A 236 -1.18 -12.32 29.21
CA SER A 236 -0.84 -12.49 27.79
C SER A 236 -1.71 -13.51 27.04
N LEU A 237 -2.12 -14.59 27.70
CA LEU A 237 -3.01 -15.60 27.11
C LEU A 237 -4.39 -15.00 26.79
N ILE A 238 -4.94 -14.17 27.69
CA ILE A 238 -6.20 -13.46 27.47
C ILE A 238 -6.11 -12.51 26.28
N SER A 239 -4.95 -11.86 26.10
CA SER A 239 -4.71 -10.97 24.96
C SER A 239 -4.81 -11.69 23.62
N ILE A 240 -4.22 -12.89 23.49
CA ILE A 240 -4.37 -13.72 22.29
C ILE A 240 -5.83 -14.12 22.07
N VAL A 241 -6.55 -14.52 23.12
CA VAL A 241 -7.96 -14.91 23.00
C VAL A 241 -8.82 -13.74 22.50
N ILE A 242 -8.57 -12.53 23.01
CA ILE A 242 -9.25 -11.31 22.55
C ILE A 242 -8.92 -11.06 21.07
N GLN A 243 -7.65 -11.13 20.67
CA GLN A 243 -7.24 -10.93 19.28
C GLN A 243 -7.89 -11.95 18.35
N ALA A 244 -7.84 -13.25 18.69
CA ALA A 244 -8.46 -14.32 17.92
C ALA A 244 -9.98 -14.14 17.77
N SER A 245 -10.66 -13.76 18.86
CA SER A 245 -12.10 -13.50 18.86
C SER A 245 -12.47 -12.32 17.95
N MET A 246 -11.69 -11.24 17.98
CA MET A 246 -11.95 -10.06 17.14
C MET A 246 -11.66 -10.34 15.66
N ILE A 247 -10.61 -11.11 15.33
CA ILE A 247 -10.35 -11.53 13.95
C ILE A 247 -11.52 -12.37 13.42
N TYR A 248 -12.00 -13.33 14.21
CA TYR A 248 -13.14 -14.17 13.84
C TYR A 248 -14.39 -13.34 13.56
N LEU A 249 -14.67 -12.33 14.38
CA LEU A 249 -15.82 -11.43 14.19
C LEU A 249 -15.70 -10.58 12.92
N VAL A 250 -14.50 -10.12 12.59
CA VAL A 250 -14.22 -9.38 11.35
C VAL A 250 -14.43 -10.28 10.13
N ASP A 251 -13.91 -11.51 10.13
CA ASP A 251 -14.07 -12.45 9.01
C ASP A 251 -15.54 -12.83 8.79
N LYS A 252 -16.26 -13.17 9.87
CA LYS A 252 -17.67 -13.56 9.80
C LYS A 252 -18.55 -12.47 9.19
N ARG A 253 -18.33 -11.19 9.57
CA ARG A 253 -19.08 -10.07 8.98
C ARG A 253 -18.62 -9.72 7.57
N GLY A 254 -17.34 -9.85 7.26
CA GLY A 254 -16.83 -9.65 5.89
C GLY A 254 -17.50 -10.59 4.89
N LYS A 255 -17.68 -11.87 5.26
CA LYS A 255 -18.42 -12.86 4.48
C LYS A 255 -19.89 -12.50 4.32
N ASN A 256 -20.54 -12.03 5.39
CA ASN A 256 -21.95 -11.65 5.37
C ASN A 256 -22.20 -10.45 4.42
N ASN A 257 -21.35 -9.42 4.45
CA ASN A 257 -21.51 -8.26 3.56
C ASN A 257 -21.32 -8.59 2.08
N ARG A 258 -20.34 -9.47 1.75
CA ARG A 258 -20.15 -9.95 0.37
C ARG A 258 -21.34 -10.74 -0.16
N SER A 259 -22.01 -11.50 0.71
CA SER A 259 -23.23 -12.23 0.34
C SER A 259 -24.41 -11.30 0.05
N ILE A 260 -24.52 -10.17 0.76
CA ILE A 260 -25.58 -9.18 0.55
C ILE A 260 -25.33 -8.39 -0.74
N GLU A 261 -24.08 -7.99 -1.03
CA GLU A 261 -23.72 -7.32 -2.29
C GLU A 261 -23.96 -8.22 -3.50
N ALA A 262 -23.64 -9.52 -3.41
CA ALA A 262 -23.91 -10.49 -4.49
C ALA A 262 -25.42 -10.64 -4.78
N VAL A 263 -26.27 -10.59 -3.75
CA VAL A 263 -27.73 -10.65 -3.91
C VAL A 263 -28.30 -9.36 -4.50
N GLN A 264 -27.76 -8.19 -4.15
CA GLN A 264 -28.20 -6.91 -4.73
C GLN A 264 -27.80 -6.75 -6.21
N VAL A 265 -26.59 -7.18 -6.58
CA VAL A 265 -26.17 -7.19 -7.99
C VAL A 265 -27.05 -8.12 -8.81
N GLY A 266 -27.41 -9.30 -8.29
CA GLY A 266 -28.31 -10.24 -8.98
C GLY A 266 -29.74 -9.71 -9.20
N ASN A 267 -30.24 -8.82 -8.34
CA ASN A 267 -31.57 -8.22 -8.48
C ASN A 267 -31.62 -7.00 -9.42
N ASN A 268 -30.49 -6.32 -9.66
CA ASN A 268 -30.41 -5.22 -10.62
C ASN A 268 -30.30 -5.68 -12.09
N PHE A 269 -30.22 -7.00 -12.32
CA PHE A 269 -30.23 -7.62 -13.65
C PHE A 269 -31.56 -8.31 -13.98
N ARG A 270 -32.64 -8.03 -13.24
CA ARG A 270 -34.02 -8.41 -13.55
C ARG A 270 -34.87 -7.18 -13.78
#